data_AF-A0A2U9INV8-F1
#
_entry.id   AF-A0A2U9INV8-F1
#
_cell.length_a   1.000
_cell.length_b   1.000
_cell.length_c   1.000
_cell.angle_alpha   90.00
_cell.angle_beta   90.00
_cell.angle_gamma   90.00
#
_symmetry.space_group_name_H-M   'P 1'
#
loop_
_entity.id
_entity.type
_entity.pdbx_description
1 polymer ?
#
loop_
_entity_poly.entity_id
_entity_poly.type
_entity_poly.pdbx_seq_one_letter_code
_entity_poly.pdbx_strand_id
1 'polypeptide(L)'
;MRLWILFDIFKREKTKESYTVDELGEWIIISNNSRLSLLYRLIERSVKKLGIKSFNLYIIHFSEDHEIRNLFSVKGFIRTKNILRESDFIHKLSEILSEYGILGEIDSSKLRFCNVNYIFFRFDILIKKNKKAKANVKVLLPPLGVKSIRIPYTSKELFKDIFENDSSSICSPNLDLKDDKNAKIVALCSDNIDLENLKYALSYFTKDFNISFKYSGVRNLEIQVNIKDFNKYALIPLLWDNFIDAYVSSC
;
A
#
# COMPACT_ATOMS: atom_id res chain seq x y z
N MET A 1 -0.96 -23.63 -10.03
CA MET A 1 -0.10 -22.43 -10.17
C MET A 1 -0.45 -21.44 -9.05
N ARG A 2 0.42 -21.39 -8.03
CA ARG A 2 0.69 -20.33 -7.04
C ARG A 2 -0.49 -19.47 -6.52
N LEU A 3 -1.26 -20.01 -5.57
CA LEU A 3 -2.05 -19.22 -4.58
C LEU A 3 -1.54 -19.37 -3.13
N TRP A 4 -0.57 -20.25 -2.90
CA TRP A 4 -0.22 -20.72 -1.54
C TRP A 4 0.82 -19.86 -0.80
N ILE A 5 1.54 -18.99 -1.50
CA ILE A 5 2.66 -18.22 -0.91
C ILE A 5 2.17 -17.07 -0.02
N LEU A 6 0.92 -16.60 -0.19
CA LEU A 6 0.35 -15.56 0.67
C LEU A 6 -0.10 -16.08 2.04
N PHE A 7 -0.26 -17.41 2.23
CA PHE A 7 -0.83 -17.98 3.45
C PHE A 7 0.19 -18.51 4.47
N ASP A 8 1.47 -18.65 4.12
CA ASP A 8 2.46 -19.22 5.05
C ASP A 8 2.88 -18.28 6.21
N ILE A 9 2.29 -17.08 6.30
CA ILE A 9 2.44 -16.17 7.46
C ILE A 9 1.18 -16.17 8.36
N PHE A 10 0.07 -16.78 7.94
CA PHE A 10 -1.23 -16.66 8.60
C PHE A 10 -1.69 -17.93 9.30
N LYS A 11 -1.12 -18.21 10.48
CA LYS A 11 -1.87 -18.98 11.48
C LYS A 11 -2.89 -18.03 12.13
N ARG A 12 -4.15 -18.08 11.68
CA ARG A 12 -5.28 -17.38 12.32
C ARG A 12 -5.51 -17.96 13.71
N GLU A 13 -4.86 -17.39 14.74
CA GLU A 13 -5.28 -17.60 16.12
C GLU A 13 -6.51 -16.73 16.41
N LYS A 14 -7.51 -17.35 17.02
CA LYS A 14 -8.92 -16.93 17.13
C LYS A 14 -9.21 -15.76 18.08
N THR A 15 -8.25 -14.95 18.51
CA THR A 15 -8.50 -13.99 19.60
C THR A 15 -7.82 -12.63 19.41
N LYS A 16 -8.67 -11.58 19.39
CA LYS A 16 -8.43 -10.14 19.11
C LYS A 16 -8.22 -9.81 17.62
N GLU A 17 -9.06 -8.92 17.10
CA GLU A 17 -9.01 -8.44 15.72
C GLU A 17 -7.58 -8.02 15.36
N SER A 18 -7.01 -8.76 14.42
CA SER A 18 -5.64 -8.61 13.93
C SER A 18 -5.54 -7.48 12.90
N TYR A 19 -6.46 -6.52 12.90
CA TYR A 19 -6.48 -5.43 11.94
C TYR A 19 -6.96 -4.12 12.56
N THR A 20 -6.61 -3.00 11.93
CA THR A 20 -7.00 -1.64 12.31
C THR A 20 -7.21 -0.81 11.05
N VAL A 21 -8.15 0.13 11.11
CA VAL A 21 -8.45 1.04 10.00
C VAL A 21 -8.13 2.46 10.44
N ASP A 22 -7.43 3.20 9.59
CA ASP A 22 -7.23 4.64 9.75
C ASP A 22 -7.51 5.37 8.41
N GLU A 23 -7.27 6.68 8.37
CA GLU A 23 -7.53 7.50 7.18
C GLU A 23 -6.72 7.05 5.94
N LEU A 24 -5.61 6.32 6.13
CA LEU A 24 -4.76 5.84 5.04
C LEU A 24 -5.15 4.45 4.56
N GLY A 25 -6.11 3.78 5.21
CA GLY A 25 -6.64 2.49 4.79
C GLY A 25 -6.66 1.45 5.90
N GLU A 26 -6.61 0.18 5.49
CA GLU A 26 -6.69 -0.97 6.39
C GLU A 26 -5.32 -1.60 6.64
N TRP A 27 -5.08 -2.03 7.87
CA TRP A 27 -3.78 -2.50 8.33
C TRP A 27 -3.92 -3.77 9.15
N ILE A 28 -3.24 -4.85 8.76
CA ILE A 28 -3.09 -6.04 9.59
C ILE A 28 -1.97 -5.81 10.61
N ILE A 29 -2.19 -6.26 11.85
CA ILE A 29 -1.22 -6.21 12.94
C ILE A 29 -0.50 -7.57 13.00
N ILE A 30 0.80 -7.57 12.74
CA ILE A 30 1.65 -8.76 12.83
C ILE A 30 2.56 -8.64 14.05
N SER A 31 2.40 -9.55 15.02
CA SER A 31 3.14 -9.54 16.30
C SER A 31 4.20 -10.65 16.43
N ASN A 32 4.04 -11.74 15.69
CA ASN A 32 4.84 -12.96 15.86
C ASN A 32 5.89 -13.19 14.76
N ASN A 33 6.17 -12.17 13.94
CA ASN A 33 7.23 -12.24 12.93
C ASN A 33 8.48 -11.50 13.42
N SER A 34 9.49 -12.25 13.85
CA SER A 34 10.74 -11.68 14.40
C SER A 34 11.58 -10.93 13.35
N ARG A 35 11.48 -11.29 12.07
CA ARG A 35 12.20 -10.65 10.95
C ARG A 35 11.61 -9.29 10.63
N LEU A 36 10.30 -9.26 10.43
CA LEU A 36 9.54 -8.04 10.26
C LEU A 36 9.72 -7.12 11.47
N SER A 37 9.65 -7.65 12.70
CA SER A 37 9.88 -6.90 13.92
C SER A 37 11.28 -6.28 13.99
N LEU A 38 12.30 -7.01 13.55
CA LEU A 38 13.68 -6.51 13.52
C LEU A 38 13.79 -5.34 12.55
N LEU A 39 13.38 -5.54 11.30
CA LEU A 39 13.47 -4.53 10.25
C LEU A 39 12.65 -3.28 10.60
N TYR A 40 11.43 -3.45 11.11
CA TYR A 40 10.60 -2.35 11.59
C TYR A 40 11.32 -1.52 12.66
N ARG A 41 11.95 -2.16 13.65
CA ARG A 41 12.71 -1.46 14.70
C ARG A 41 13.96 -0.76 14.17
N LEU A 42 14.63 -1.32 13.16
CA LEU A 42 15.80 -0.68 12.54
C LEU A 42 15.39 0.57 11.76
N ILE A 43 14.29 0.51 11.00
CA ILE A 43 13.72 1.68 10.33
C ILE A 43 13.30 2.74 11.35
N GLU A 44 12.55 2.33 12.39
CA GLU A 44 12.12 3.23 13.47
C GLU A 44 13.31 3.90 14.18
N ARG A 45 14.36 3.14 14.48
CA ARG A 45 15.60 3.65 15.07
C ARG A 45 16.29 4.68 14.17
N SER A 46 16.26 4.47 12.85
CA SER A 46 16.85 5.39 11.87
C SER A 46 16.16 6.76 11.92
N VAL A 47 14.84 6.77 11.97
CA VAL A 47 14.04 8.01 12.12
C VAL A 47 14.32 8.69 13.47
N LYS A 48 14.33 7.93 14.57
CA LYS A 48 14.58 8.47 15.91
C LYS A 48 15.99 9.07 16.06
N LYS A 49 17.02 8.48 15.43
CA LYS A 49 18.39 9.02 15.43
C LYS A 49 18.50 10.37 14.72
N LEU A 50 17.54 10.74 13.88
CA LEU A 50 17.46 12.06 13.22
C LEU A 50 16.69 13.10 14.07
N GLY A 51 16.38 12.78 15.33
CA GLY A 51 15.69 13.69 16.26
C GLY A 51 14.16 13.73 16.08
N ILE A 52 13.59 12.96 15.15
CA ILE A 52 12.15 12.91 14.92
C ILE A 52 11.50 12.00 15.97
N LYS A 53 10.83 12.61 16.95
CA LYS A 53 10.18 11.89 18.07
C LYS A 53 8.73 11.49 17.78
N SER A 54 8.04 12.24 16.92
CA SER A 54 6.63 12.01 16.58
C SER A 54 6.49 11.68 15.10
N PHE A 55 6.18 10.42 14.82
CA PHE A 55 5.93 9.88 13.48
C PHE A 55 5.17 8.57 13.58
N ASN A 56 4.53 8.18 12.48
CA ASN A 56 3.98 6.84 12.29
C ASN A 56 4.78 6.13 11.20
N LEU A 57 5.13 4.87 11.44
CA LEU A 57 5.80 4.00 10.46
C LEU A 57 4.82 2.92 9.99
N TYR A 58 4.66 2.81 8.69
CA TYR A 58 3.74 1.88 8.04
C TYR A 58 4.53 0.97 7.10
N ILE A 59 4.25 -0.33 7.14
CA ILE A 59 4.80 -1.30 6.19
C ILE A 59 3.73 -1.58 5.14
N ILE A 60 4.10 -1.43 3.87
CA ILE A 60 3.24 -1.69 2.72
C ILE A 60 3.42 -3.13 2.26
N HIS A 61 4.68 -3.56 2.15
CA HIS A 61 5.04 -4.88 1.68
C HIS A 61 6.20 -5.42 2.49
N PHE A 62 6.13 -6.70 2.82
CA PHE A 62 7.19 -7.46 3.43
C PHE A 62 7.16 -8.88 2.86
N SER A 63 8.27 -9.33 2.30
CA SER A 63 8.43 -10.71 1.82
C SER A 63 9.85 -11.20 2.05
N GLU A 64 9.99 -12.52 2.20
CA GLU A 64 11.27 -13.21 2.12
C GLU A 64 11.37 -13.85 0.73
N ASP A 65 12.53 -13.73 0.10
CA ASP A 65 12.81 -14.36 -1.18
C ASP A 65 12.79 -15.90 -1.04
N HIS A 66 12.18 -16.58 -2.00
CA HIS A 66 12.02 -18.03 -1.97
C HIS A 66 13.29 -18.80 -2.33
N GLU A 67 14.19 -18.19 -3.09
CA GLU A 67 15.42 -18.80 -3.59
C GLU A 67 16.62 -18.41 -2.71
N ILE A 68 16.63 -17.18 -2.20
CA ILE A 68 17.72 -16.64 -1.38
C ILE A 68 17.25 -16.48 0.07
N ARG A 69 17.58 -17.46 0.91
CA ARG A 69 17.24 -17.44 2.34
C ARG A 69 17.75 -16.18 3.05
N ASN A 70 16.90 -15.57 3.87
CA ASN A 70 17.14 -14.31 4.58
C ASN A 70 17.31 -13.06 3.69
N LEU A 71 17.03 -13.14 2.39
CA LEU A 71 16.83 -11.95 1.57
C LEU A 71 15.40 -11.47 1.76
N PHE A 72 15.22 -10.23 2.19
CA PHE A 72 13.90 -9.65 2.44
C PHE A 72 13.70 -8.41 1.59
N SER A 73 12.51 -8.28 0.99
CA SER A 73 12.05 -7.04 0.38
C SER A 73 11.11 -6.32 1.33
N VAL A 74 11.34 -5.02 1.52
CA VAL A 74 10.53 -4.15 2.37
C VAL A 74 10.09 -2.94 1.57
N LYS A 75 8.80 -2.63 1.65
CA LYS A 75 8.25 -1.34 1.23
C LYS A 75 7.51 -0.72 2.39
N GLY A 76 7.64 0.58 2.58
CA GLY A 76 6.93 1.27 3.64
C GLY A 76 7.03 2.78 3.51
N PHE A 77 6.45 3.46 4.49
CA PHE A 77 6.59 4.91 4.58
C PHE A 77 6.52 5.42 6.00
N ILE A 78 7.08 6.61 6.17
CA ILE A 78 7.03 7.38 7.40
C ILE A 78 6.09 8.55 7.19
N ARG A 79 5.11 8.69 8.08
CA ARG A 79 4.22 9.84 8.16
C ARG A 79 4.61 10.73 9.33
N THR A 80 4.89 12.01 9.09
CA THR A 80 5.21 12.96 10.17
C THR A 80 4.86 14.40 9.79
N LYS A 81 4.52 15.21 10.80
CA LYS A 81 4.41 16.68 10.65
C LYS A 81 5.77 17.38 10.76
N ASN A 82 6.80 16.68 11.27
CA ASN A 82 8.15 17.22 11.41
C ASN A 82 8.84 17.29 10.06
N ILE A 83 9.81 18.21 9.93
CA ILE A 83 10.65 18.29 8.74
C ILE A 83 11.65 17.12 8.79
N LEU A 84 11.51 16.21 7.83
CA LEU A 84 12.47 15.13 7.58
C LEU A 84 12.94 15.24 6.13
N ARG A 85 14.25 15.36 5.93
CA ARG A 85 14.88 15.32 4.62
C ARG A 85 15.04 13.86 4.21
N GLU A 86 14.68 13.58 2.96
CA GLU A 86 14.76 12.24 2.39
C GLU A 86 16.19 11.71 2.40
N SER A 87 17.16 12.50 1.91
CA SER A 87 18.58 12.19 1.91
C SER A 87 19.12 11.75 3.28
N ASP A 88 18.74 12.48 4.33
CA ASP A 88 19.22 12.25 5.69
C ASP A 88 18.66 10.93 6.24
N PHE A 89 17.38 10.65 5.93
CA PHE A 89 16.74 9.39 6.27
C PHE A 89 17.40 8.21 5.56
N ILE A 90 17.61 8.28 4.25
CA ILE A 90 18.20 7.19 3.46
C ILE A 90 19.63 6.91 3.90
N HIS A 91 20.43 7.96 4.11
CA HIS A 91 21.78 7.82 4.63
C HIS A 91 21.80 7.13 6.00
N LYS A 92 20.95 7.58 6.93
CA LYS A 92 20.89 6.99 8.28
C LYS A 92 20.34 5.57 8.29
N LEU A 93 19.37 5.28 7.44
CA LEU A 93 18.80 3.95 7.25
C LEU A 93 19.86 2.99 6.72
N SER A 94 20.61 3.40 5.70
CA SER A 94 21.70 2.62 5.11
C SER A 94 22.80 2.30 6.12
N GLU A 95 23.24 3.29 6.91
CA GLU A 95 24.21 3.12 8.01
C GLU A 95 23.74 2.03 8.99
N ILE A 96 22.50 2.10 9.46
CA ILE A 96 21.96 1.15 10.44
C ILE A 96 21.75 -0.25 9.84
N LEU A 97 21.21 -0.35 8.62
CA LEU A 97 20.91 -1.65 8.00
C LEU A 97 22.19 -2.41 7.64
N SER A 98 23.23 -1.68 7.20
CA SER A 98 24.54 -2.26 6.87
C SER A 98 25.24 -2.92 8.06
N GLU A 99 24.91 -2.53 9.30
CA GLU A 99 25.40 -3.23 10.51
C GLU A 99 24.88 -4.68 10.61
N TYR A 100 23.74 -4.99 9.96
CA TYR A 100 22.97 -6.23 10.12
C TYR A 100 23.02 -7.17 8.90
N GLY A 101 23.39 -6.67 7.72
CA GLY A 101 23.32 -7.44 6.49
C GLY A 101 23.98 -6.75 5.30
N ILE A 102 23.78 -7.33 4.12
CA ILE A 102 24.09 -6.66 2.84
C ILE A 102 22.81 -6.00 2.37
N LEU A 103 22.87 -4.69 2.19
CA LEU A 103 21.76 -3.86 1.72
C LEU A 103 21.88 -3.67 0.21
N GLY A 104 20.77 -3.84 -0.51
CA GLY A 104 20.66 -3.46 -1.91
C GLY A 104 20.47 -1.94 -2.07
N GLU A 105 20.02 -1.51 -3.24
CA GLU A 105 19.63 -0.13 -3.44
C GLU A 105 18.42 0.22 -2.57
N ILE A 106 18.39 1.46 -2.06
CA ILE A 106 17.23 2.02 -1.37
C ILE A 106 16.57 3.01 -2.33
N ASP A 107 15.40 2.65 -2.85
CA ASP A 107 14.54 3.59 -3.56
C ASP A 107 13.76 4.41 -2.54
N SER A 108 13.61 5.71 -2.79
CA SER A 108 12.78 6.57 -1.96
C SER A 108 12.08 7.65 -2.75
N SER A 109 10.98 8.13 -2.19
CA SER A 109 10.29 9.31 -2.69
C SER A 109 9.64 10.06 -1.56
N LYS A 110 9.43 11.37 -1.76
CA LYS A 110 8.82 12.25 -0.78
C LYS A 110 7.56 12.89 -1.33
N LEU A 111 6.47 12.73 -0.59
CA LEU A 111 5.20 13.41 -0.81
C LEU A 111 4.95 14.37 0.36
N ARG A 112 4.61 15.63 0.04
CA ARG A 112 4.11 16.59 1.03
C ARG A 112 2.65 16.89 0.71
N PHE A 113 1.75 16.51 1.59
CA PHE A 113 0.31 16.71 1.43
C PHE A 113 -0.31 17.18 2.75
N CYS A 114 -1.12 18.25 2.70
CA CYS A 114 -1.80 18.85 3.85
C CYS A 114 -0.91 19.06 5.10
N ASN A 115 0.27 19.66 4.90
CA ASN A 115 1.28 19.88 5.96
C ASN A 115 1.79 18.62 6.66
N VAL A 116 1.60 17.45 6.04
CA VAL A 116 2.18 16.18 6.46
C VAL A 116 3.22 15.75 5.44
N ASN A 117 4.37 15.28 5.93
CA ASN A 117 5.41 14.67 5.12
C ASN A 117 5.22 13.15 5.13
N TYR A 118 5.27 12.57 3.94
CA TYR A 118 5.32 11.14 3.69
C TYR A 118 6.66 10.86 3.00
N ILE A 119 7.47 9.99 3.60
CA ILE A 119 8.71 9.50 2.98
C ILE A 119 8.51 8.02 2.72
N PHE A 120 8.36 7.68 1.46
CA PHE A 120 8.27 6.30 1.00
C PHE A 120 9.68 5.74 0.82
N PHE A 121 9.81 4.45 1.07
CA PHE A 121 11.06 3.75 0.88
C PHE A 121 10.81 2.31 0.45
N ARG A 122 11.74 1.79 -0.35
CA ARG A 122 11.85 0.39 -0.69
C ARG A 122 13.31 -0.01 -0.61
N PHE A 123 13.57 -1.20 -0.08
CA PHE A 123 14.90 -1.80 -0.17
C PHE A 123 14.80 -3.30 -0.05
N ASP A 124 15.84 -3.96 -0.55
CA ASP A 124 16.07 -5.38 -0.34
C ASP A 124 17.29 -5.55 0.57
N ILE A 125 17.24 -6.51 1.50
CA ILE A 125 18.33 -6.75 2.45
C ILE A 125 18.55 -8.24 2.70
N LEU A 126 19.79 -8.68 2.55
CA LEU A 126 20.24 -10.01 2.97
C LEU A 126 20.70 -9.94 4.43
N ILE A 127 19.85 -10.37 5.36
CA ILE A 127 20.16 -10.33 6.79
C ILE A 127 21.18 -11.41 7.14
N LYS A 128 22.33 -10.99 7.68
CA LYS A 128 23.38 -11.88 8.18
C LYS A 128 23.38 -12.00 9.71
N LYS A 129 22.98 -10.94 10.41
CA LYS A 129 22.94 -10.91 11.89
C LYS A 129 21.50 -10.91 12.40
N ASN A 130 21.10 -12.04 12.97
CA ASN A 130 19.75 -12.22 13.48
C ASN A 130 19.70 -11.82 14.94
N LYS A 131 18.84 -10.85 15.28
CA LYS A 131 18.47 -10.56 16.66
C LYS A 131 16.99 -10.82 16.83
N LYS A 132 16.61 -11.51 17.91
CA LYS A 132 15.21 -11.67 18.27
C LYS A 132 14.63 -10.28 18.59
N ALA A 133 13.61 -9.90 17.84
CA ALA A 133 12.84 -8.68 18.05
C ALA A 133 11.36 -9.04 18.18
N LYS A 134 10.63 -8.25 18.97
CA LYS A 134 9.17 -8.35 19.11
C LYS A 134 8.56 -6.97 18.92
N ALA A 135 7.77 -6.79 17.88
CA ALA A 135 7.03 -5.56 17.66
C ALA A 135 5.67 -5.91 17.06
N ASN A 136 4.66 -5.10 17.38
CA ASN A 136 3.40 -5.12 16.66
C ASN A 136 3.59 -4.23 15.43
N VAL A 137 3.61 -4.84 14.25
CA VAL A 137 3.88 -4.15 13.00
C VAL A 137 2.59 -4.04 12.20
N LYS A 138 2.23 -2.81 11.82
CA LYS A 138 1.13 -2.55 10.88
C LYS A 138 1.62 -2.83 9.46
N VAL A 139 0.96 -3.78 8.80
CA VAL A 139 1.19 -4.14 7.40
C VAL A 139 -0.07 -3.86 6.60
N LEU A 140 0.06 -3.18 5.46
CA LEU A 140 -1.07 -2.81 4.62
C LEU A 140 -1.89 -4.05 4.23
N LEU A 141 -3.20 -3.97 4.44
CA LEU A 141 -4.18 -4.82 3.80
C LEU A 141 -4.72 -4.05 2.60
N PRO A 142 -4.24 -4.32 1.37
CA PRO A 142 -4.70 -3.59 0.20
C PRO A 142 -6.14 -4.00 -0.16
N PRO A 143 -6.87 -3.17 -0.93
CA PRO A 143 -8.19 -3.55 -1.45
C PRO A 143 -8.09 -4.82 -2.30
N LEU A 144 -9.19 -5.56 -2.40
CA LEU A 144 -9.26 -6.78 -3.19
C LEU A 144 -8.84 -6.51 -4.65
N GLY A 145 -8.05 -7.44 -5.22
CA GLY A 145 -7.41 -7.28 -6.54
C GLY A 145 -6.02 -6.63 -6.50
N VAL A 146 -5.71 -5.85 -5.48
CA VAL A 146 -4.46 -5.07 -5.44
C VAL A 146 -3.34 -5.85 -4.75
N LYS A 147 -2.23 -6.01 -5.45
CA LYS A 147 -1.04 -6.71 -4.96
C LYS A 147 -0.06 -5.72 -4.33
N SER A 148 0.28 -5.89 -3.05
CA SER A 148 1.21 -4.99 -2.34
C SER A 148 2.62 -4.93 -2.94
N ILE A 149 3.07 -6.03 -3.57
CA ILE A 149 4.37 -6.09 -4.25
C ILE A 149 4.44 -5.14 -5.46
N ARG A 150 3.32 -4.80 -6.10
CA ARG A 150 3.29 -3.91 -7.27
C ARG A 150 3.16 -2.43 -6.91
N ILE A 151 2.88 -2.09 -5.65
CA ILE A 151 2.86 -0.71 -5.17
C ILE A 151 4.26 -0.08 -5.32
N PRO A 152 4.40 1.16 -5.83
CA PRO A 152 3.33 2.10 -6.19
C PRO A 152 2.64 1.81 -7.53
N TYR A 153 1.33 2.04 -7.58
CA TYR A 153 0.53 2.01 -8.81
C TYR A 153 0.34 3.42 -9.37
N THR A 154 0.08 3.52 -10.68
CA THR A 154 -0.71 4.64 -11.20
C THR A 154 -2.19 4.44 -10.88
N SER A 155 -2.99 5.51 -10.85
CA SER A 155 -4.44 5.39 -10.61
C SER A 155 -5.12 4.45 -11.62
N LYS A 156 -4.74 4.53 -12.89
CA LYS A 156 -5.23 3.64 -13.94
C LYS A 156 -4.92 2.17 -13.66
N GLU A 157 -3.68 1.85 -13.27
CA GLU A 157 -3.31 0.47 -12.95
C GLU A 157 -3.97 -0.04 -11.68
N LEU A 158 -4.12 0.82 -10.66
CA LEU A 158 -4.79 0.47 -9.40
C LEU A 158 -6.22 0.01 -9.66
N PHE A 159 -7.01 0.85 -10.33
CA PHE A 159 -8.39 0.51 -10.63
C PHE A 159 -8.48 -0.59 -11.68
N LYS A 160 -7.48 -0.73 -12.58
CA LYS A 160 -7.46 -1.86 -13.51
C LYS A 160 -7.39 -3.18 -12.75
N ASP A 161 -6.46 -3.31 -11.81
CA ASP A 161 -6.32 -4.51 -10.98
C ASP A 161 -7.57 -4.78 -10.12
N ILE A 162 -8.26 -3.73 -9.65
CA ILE A 162 -9.54 -3.88 -8.92
C ILE A 162 -10.65 -4.41 -9.84
N PHE A 163 -10.82 -3.83 -11.02
CA PHE A 163 -11.88 -4.21 -11.96
C PHE A 163 -11.64 -5.58 -12.59
N GLU A 164 -10.38 -5.93 -12.85
CA GLU A 164 -10.01 -7.20 -13.46
C GLU A 164 -9.90 -8.35 -12.44
N ASN A 165 -10.04 -8.08 -11.13
CA ASN A 165 -9.86 -9.09 -10.08
C ASN A 165 -10.79 -10.30 -10.27
N ASP A 166 -10.17 -11.48 -10.39
CA ASP A 166 -10.84 -12.76 -10.61
C ASP A 166 -11.81 -12.77 -11.80
N SER A 167 -11.63 -11.84 -12.75
CA SER A 167 -12.34 -11.79 -14.01
C SER A 167 -11.39 -12.11 -15.17
N SER A 168 -11.93 -12.61 -16.28
CA SER A 168 -11.17 -12.70 -17.55
C SER A 168 -11.30 -11.43 -18.39
N SER A 169 -11.96 -10.40 -17.84
CA SER A 169 -12.22 -9.15 -18.53
C SER A 169 -10.97 -8.28 -18.56
N ILE A 170 -10.77 -7.56 -19.67
CA ILE A 170 -9.75 -6.53 -19.81
C ILE A 170 -10.44 -5.19 -19.68
N CYS A 171 -10.06 -4.41 -18.68
CA CYS A 171 -10.69 -3.15 -18.34
C CYS A 171 -9.72 -1.97 -18.52
N SER A 172 -10.27 -0.85 -18.98
CA SER A 172 -9.58 0.44 -19.06
C SER A 172 -10.30 1.46 -18.17
N PRO A 173 -9.98 1.51 -16.87
CA PRO A 173 -10.60 2.45 -15.95
C PRO A 173 -9.93 3.82 -16.00
N ASN A 174 -10.75 4.84 -15.71
CA ASN A 174 -10.34 6.21 -15.51
C ASN A 174 -11.02 6.74 -14.24
N LEU A 175 -10.23 7.19 -13.26
CA LEU A 175 -10.72 7.85 -12.06
C LEU A 175 -10.70 9.37 -12.29
N ASP A 176 -11.86 9.98 -12.15
CA ASP A 176 -12.10 11.42 -12.21
C ASP A 176 -12.52 11.91 -10.82
N LEU A 177 -11.70 12.76 -10.18
CA LEU A 177 -12.09 13.44 -8.95
C LEU A 177 -12.84 14.72 -9.31
N LYS A 178 -14.14 14.73 -9.02
CA LYS A 178 -14.98 15.90 -9.29
C LYS A 178 -14.74 17.02 -8.28
N ASP A 179 -14.58 16.64 -7.02
CA ASP A 179 -14.25 17.53 -5.90
C ASP A 179 -13.56 16.72 -4.78
N ASP A 180 -13.41 17.31 -3.59
CA ASP A 180 -12.74 16.66 -2.45
C ASP A 180 -13.38 15.38 -1.94
N LYS A 181 -14.68 15.19 -2.20
CA LYS A 181 -15.48 14.11 -1.65
C LYS A 181 -16.13 13.26 -2.72
N ASN A 182 -16.35 13.78 -3.91
CA ASN A 182 -17.05 13.09 -4.98
C ASN A 182 -16.06 12.64 -6.05
N ALA A 183 -16.12 11.35 -6.37
CA ALA A 183 -15.30 10.72 -7.40
C ALA A 183 -16.19 9.98 -8.40
N LYS A 184 -15.71 9.85 -9.63
CA LYS A 184 -16.34 9.04 -10.66
C LYS A 184 -15.28 8.13 -11.28
N ILE A 185 -15.55 6.84 -11.32
CA ILE A 185 -14.73 5.89 -12.07
C ILE A 185 -15.52 5.45 -13.28
N VAL A 186 -14.94 5.58 -14.47
CA VAL A 186 -15.49 5.03 -15.71
C VAL A 186 -14.54 3.96 -16.22
N ALA A 187 -15.05 2.75 -16.42
CA ALA A 187 -14.28 1.65 -16.97
C ALA A 187 -14.97 1.08 -18.21
N LEU A 188 -14.20 0.87 -19.27
CA LEU A 188 -14.61 0.09 -20.43
C LEU A 188 -13.98 -1.30 -20.30
N CYS A 189 -14.83 -2.33 -20.20
CA CYS A 189 -14.43 -3.71 -19.99
C CYS A 189 -14.86 -4.59 -21.17
N SER A 190 -14.01 -5.55 -21.57
CA SER A 190 -14.24 -6.44 -22.72
C SER A 190 -15.25 -7.56 -22.46
N ASP A 191 -15.61 -7.79 -21.20
CA ASP A 191 -16.58 -8.78 -20.75
C ASP A 191 -17.15 -8.37 -19.38
N ASN A 192 -18.09 -9.15 -18.86
CA ASN A 192 -18.65 -9.02 -17.53
C ASN A 192 -17.57 -9.11 -16.44
N ILE A 193 -17.81 -8.39 -15.35
CA ILE A 193 -16.97 -8.40 -14.15
C ILE A 193 -17.76 -8.91 -12.95
N ASP A 194 -17.06 -9.36 -11.91
CA ASP A 194 -17.69 -9.72 -10.64
C ASP A 194 -18.08 -8.45 -9.85
N LEU A 195 -19.38 -8.17 -9.79
CA LEU A 195 -19.91 -6.99 -9.14
C LEU A 195 -19.76 -7.01 -7.62
N GLU A 196 -19.79 -8.19 -7.00
CA GLU A 196 -19.67 -8.30 -5.54
C GLU A 196 -18.22 -8.08 -5.11
N ASN A 197 -17.27 -8.64 -5.86
CA ASN A 197 -15.85 -8.35 -5.65
C ASN A 197 -15.53 -6.88 -5.89
N LEU A 198 -16.10 -6.26 -6.95
CA LEU A 198 -15.92 -4.83 -7.19
C LEU A 198 -16.48 -3.99 -6.05
N LYS A 199 -17.71 -4.26 -5.58
CA LYS A 199 -18.31 -3.57 -4.42
C LYS A 199 -17.43 -3.70 -3.18
N TYR A 200 -16.94 -4.91 -2.92
CA TYR A 200 -16.07 -5.18 -1.78
C TYR A 200 -14.75 -4.40 -1.87
N ALA A 201 -14.10 -4.41 -3.03
CA ALA A 201 -12.87 -3.65 -3.25
C ALA A 201 -13.09 -2.13 -3.10
N LEU A 202 -14.17 -1.59 -3.68
CA LEU A 202 -14.52 -0.17 -3.58
C LEU A 202 -14.88 0.27 -2.16
N SER A 203 -15.38 -0.67 -1.33
CA SER A 203 -15.71 -0.40 0.08
C SER A 203 -14.51 0.08 0.91
N TYR A 204 -13.29 -0.22 0.43
CA TYR A 204 -12.03 0.29 0.99
C TYR A 204 -11.94 1.81 0.98
N PHE A 205 -12.54 2.47 -0.02
CA PHE A 205 -12.45 3.92 -0.21
C PHE A 205 -13.69 4.66 0.28
N THR A 206 -14.85 4.01 0.32
CA THR A 206 -16.12 4.61 0.75
C THR A 206 -17.18 3.55 1.00
N LYS A 207 -18.21 3.86 1.79
CA LYS A 207 -19.42 3.04 1.88
C LYS A 207 -20.55 3.52 0.98
N ASP A 208 -20.44 4.72 0.42
CA ASP A 208 -21.50 5.34 -0.39
C ASP A 208 -21.06 5.46 -1.86
N PHE A 209 -21.48 4.49 -2.66
CA PHE A 209 -21.25 4.50 -4.10
C PHE A 209 -22.43 3.87 -4.85
N ASN A 210 -22.64 4.33 -6.07
CA ASN A 210 -23.64 3.80 -6.99
C ASN A 210 -22.95 3.33 -8.27
N ILE A 211 -23.26 2.10 -8.69
CA ILE A 211 -22.71 1.50 -9.90
C ILE A 211 -23.82 1.42 -10.95
N SER A 212 -23.53 1.96 -12.13
CA SER A 212 -24.39 1.91 -13.31
C SER A 212 -23.65 1.24 -14.47
N PHE A 213 -24.38 0.53 -15.32
CA PHE A 213 -23.83 -0.22 -16.43
C PHE A 213 -24.55 0.14 -17.71
N LYS A 214 -23.79 0.21 -18.80
CA LYS A 214 -24.32 0.37 -20.15
C LYS A 214 -23.52 -0.49 -21.10
N TYR A 215 -24.19 -1.29 -21.92
CA TYR A 215 -23.52 -1.99 -23.00
C TYR A 215 -23.11 -0.99 -24.09
N SER A 216 -21.83 -1.01 -24.44
CA SER A 216 -21.25 -0.23 -25.52
C SER A 216 -20.95 -1.16 -26.70
N GLY A 217 -21.99 -1.51 -27.46
CA GLY A 217 -21.92 -2.53 -28.51
C GLY A 217 -22.21 -3.95 -27.99
N VAL A 218 -21.75 -4.97 -28.72
CA VAL A 218 -22.12 -6.39 -28.48
C VAL A 218 -21.31 -7.05 -27.37
N ARG A 219 -20.07 -6.58 -27.11
CA ARG A 219 -19.13 -7.22 -26.17
C ARG A 219 -18.53 -6.30 -25.12
N ASN A 220 -18.67 -4.97 -25.26
CA ASN A 220 -18.07 -4.07 -24.28
C ASN A 220 -19.10 -3.62 -23.26
N LEU A 221 -18.70 -3.67 -22.00
CA LEU A 221 -19.45 -3.18 -20.86
C LEU A 221 -18.82 -1.87 -20.39
N GLU A 222 -19.58 -0.79 -20.45
CA GLU A 222 -19.22 0.48 -19.80
C GLU A 222 -19.78 0.48 -18.39
N ILE A 223 -18.89 0.67 -17.42
CA ILE A 223 -19.20 0.67 -15.99
C ILE A 223 -18.89 2.06 -15.46
N GLN A 224 -19.90 2.69 -14.88
CA GLN A 224 -19.75 3.98 -14.22
C GLN A 224 -20.05 3.82 -12.74
N VAL A 225 -19.04 4.06 -11.91
CA VAL A 225 -19.13 4.13 -10.46
C VAL A 225 -19.14 5.61 -10.07
N ASN A 226 -20.23 6.07 -9.48
CA ASN A 226 -20.29 7.39 -8.85
C ASN A 226 -20.11 7.20 -7.35
N ILE A 227 -19.15 7.91 -6.77
CA ILE A 227 -18.73 7.76 -5.39
C ILE A 227 -18.97 9.06 -4.63
N LYS A 228 -19.52 8.95 -3.43
CA LYS A 228 -19.65 10.05 -2.46
C LYS A 228 -18.73 9.78 -1.25
N ASP A 229 -18.30 10.87 -0.60
CA ASP A 229 -17.36 10.86 0.52
C ASP A 229 -16.15 9.93 0.31
N PHE A 230 -15.54 10.00 -0.88
CA PHE A 230 -14.38 9.23 -1.28
C PHE A 230 -13.17 9.54 -0.38
N ASN A 231 -12.65 8.53 0.32
CA ASN A 231 -11.43 8.68 1.10
C ASN A 231 -10.19 8.71 0.20
N LYS A 232 -9.87 9.89 -0.35
CA LYS A 232 -8.68 10.09 -1.19
C LYS A 232 -7.36 9.80 -0.45
N TYR A 233 -7.31 9.93 0.87
CA TYR A 233 -6.11 9.64 1.66
C TYR A 233 -5.71 8.16 1.62
N ALA A 234 -6.67 7.25 1.42
CA ALA A 234 -6.39 5.82 1.26
C ALA A 234 -5.65 5.50 -0.05
N LEU A 235 -5.58 6.43 -1.01
CA LEU A 235 -4.75 6.27 -2.22
C LEU A 235 -3.27 6.54 -1.95
N ILE A 236 -2.91 7.31 -0.93
CA ILE A 236 -1.52 7.69 -0.62
C ILE A 236 -0.59 6.45 -0.51
N PRO A 237 -0.90 5.43 0.33
CA PRO A 237 -0.04 4.25 0.43
C PRO A 237 -0.03 3.37 -0.84
N LEU A 238 -0.99 3.55 -1.76
CA LEU A 238 -1.13 2.76 -2.98
C LEU A 238 -0.42 3.40 -4.18
N LEU A 239 -0.38 4.73 -4.24
CA LEU A 239 0.12 5.50 -5.39
C LEU A 239 1.49 6.15 -5.14
N TRP A 240 1.85 6.43 -3.89
CA TRP A 240 3.10 7.13 -3.50
C TRP A 240 3.24 8.50 -4.17
N ASP A 241 4.26 8.67 -5.01
CA ASP A 241 4.55 9.87 -5.80
C ASP A 241 3.58 10.05 -6.97
N ASN A 242 3.02 8.95 -7.53
CA ASN A 242 1.94 9.00 -8.52
C ASN A 242 0.65 9.65 -7.97
N PHE A 243 0.58 9.92 -6.66
CA PHE A 243 -0.52 10.64 -6.04
C PHE A 243 -0.56 12.12 -6.45
N ILE A 244 0.61 12.79 -6.56
CA ILE A 244 0.69 14.22 -6.88
C ILE A 244 0.24 14.47 -8.32
N ASP A 245 0.69 13.62 -9.25
CA ASP A 245 0.36 13.74 -10.68
C ASP A 245 -1.15 13.66 -10.95
N ALA A 246 -1.92 13.14 -9.98
CA ALA A 246 -3.34 12.91 -10.14
C ALA A 246 -4.23 13.84 -9.29
N TYR A 247 -3.85 14.27 -8.06
CA TYR A 247 -4.83 14.75 -7.07
C TYR A 247 -4.43 15.99 -6.22
N VAL A 248 -3.88 17.03 -6.85
CA VAL A 248 -3.40 18.26 -6.16
C VAL A 248 -4.51 19.16 -5.58
N SER A 249 -5.78 18.92 -5.92
CA SER A 249 -6.88 19.79 -5.48
C SER A 249 -7.31 19.52 -4.03
N SER A 250 -7.04 20.53 -3.21
CA SER A 250 -7.56 20.83 -1.87
C SER A 250 -7.12 19.96 -0.68
N CYS A 251 -6.43 20.65 0.22
CA CYS A 251 -6.49 20.46 1.67
C CYS A 251 -7.38 21.58 2.22
#